data_AF-A0A7W0ZE74-F1
#
_entry.id   AF-A0A7W0ZE74-F1
#
_cell.length_a   1.000
_cell.length_b   1.000
_cell.length_c   1.000
_cell.angle_alpha   90.00
_cell.angle_beta   90.00
_cell.angle_gamma   90.00
#
_symmetry.space_group_name_H-M   'P 1'
#
loop_
_entity.id
_entity.type
_entity.pdbx_description
1 polymer ?
#
loop_
_entity_poly.entity_id
_entity_poly.type
_entity_poly.pdbx_seq_one_letter_code
_entity_poly.pdbx_strand_id
1 'polypeptide(L)'
;MEFLSDLGAWFTDPINWSGSEGIPARVFEHLTYSVIATVVGALIALPLALALGHTGKGGLLAINFANTGRAIPSLGIIILVYVLAGLSLVPIYAALVALAIPPIVTNTYVGIRSVDRG
;
A
#
# COMPACT_ATOMS: atom_id res chain seq x y z
N MET A 1 -4.51 -34.47 -4.65
CA MET A 1 -5.98 -34.47 -4.84
C MET A 1 -6.69 -34.08 -3.55
N GLU A 2 -6.16 -34.41 -2.37
CA GLU A 2 -6.70 -33.97 -1.06
C GLU A 2 -6.77 -32.44 -0.92
N PHE A 3 -5.70 -31.70 -1.21
CA PHE A 3 -5.70 -30.23 -1.13
C PHE A 3 -6.89 -29.55 -1.85
N LEU A 4 -7.23 -29.99 -3.06
CA LEU A 4 -8.33 -29.39 -3.83
C LEU A 4 -9.70 -29.71 -3.22
N SER A 5 -9.84 -30.88 -2.59
CA SER A 5 -11.04 -31.25 -1.84
C SER A 5 -11.17 -30.41 -0.57
N ASP A 6 -10.07 -30.21 0.15
CA ASP A 6 -10.04 -29.40 1.38
C ASP A 6 -10.33 -27.93 1.09
N LEU A 7 -9.77 -27.40 -0.02
CA LEU A 7 -10.05 -26.05 -0.50
C LEU A 7 -11.53 -25.87 -0.85
N GLY A 8 -12.10 -26.85 -1.57
CA GLY A 8 -13.52 -26.85 -1.91
C GLY A 8 -14.40 -26.88 -0.67
N ALA A 9 -14.09 -27.77 0.28
CA ALA A 9 -14.80 -27.88 1.55
C ALA A 9 -14.75 -26.56 2.35
N TRP A 10 -13.57 -25.95 2.45
CA TRP A 10 -13.38 -24.67 3.12
C TRP A 10 -14.23 -23.55 2.48
N PHE A 11 -14.22 -23.43 1.15
CA PHE A 11 -15.02 -22.43 0.46
C PHE A 11 -16.54 -22.66 0.57
N THR A 12 -16.99 -23.90 0.75
CA THR A 12 -18.42 -24.20 0.93
C THR A 12 -18.90 -24.10 2.38
N ASP A 13 -17.98 -23.99 3.35
CA ASP A 13 -18.34 -23.93 4.76
C ASP A 13 -18.94 -22.55 5.11
N PRO A 14 -20.20 -22.47 5.58
CA PRO A 14 -20.85 -21.22 5.96
C PRO A 14 -20.13 -20.42 7.05
N ILE A 15 -19.29 -21.08 7.87
CA ILE A 15 -18.51 -20.41 8.91
C ILE A 15 -17.50 -19.42 8.34
N ASN A 16 -16.99 -19.69 7.13
CA ASN A 16 -16.01 -18.80 6.47
C ASN A 16 -16.70 -17.60 5.80
N TRP A 17 -18.02 -17.60 5.64
CA TRP A 17 -18.74 -16.52 4.96
C TRP A 17 -19.51 -15.61 5.92
N SER A 18 -19.62 -15.98 7.20
CA SER A 18 -20.42 -15.27 8.19
C SER A 18 -19.61 -14.93 9.44
N GLY A 19 -20.13 -13.99 10.24
CA GLY A 19 -19.45 -13.52 11.46
C GLY A 19 -18.29 -12.56 11.21
N SER A 20 -17.65 -12.14 12.30
CA SER A 20 -16.56 -11.15 12.30
C SER A 20 -15.25 -11.69 11.70
N GLU A 21 -15.09 -13.00 11.63
CA GLU A 21 -13.89 -13.64 11.07
C GLU A 21 -14.09 -14.16 9.66
N GLY A 22 -15.30 -14.02 9.10
CA GLY A 22 -15.60 -14.45 7.75
C GLY A 22 -14.84 -13.65 6.67
N ILE A 23 -14.70 -14.26 5.49
CA ILE A 23 -14.02 -13.70 4.32
C ILE A 23 -14.53 -12.28 4.02
N PRO A 24 -15.84 -12.00 3.93
CA PRO A 24 -16.30 -10.64 3.59
C PRO A 24 -15.88 -9.60 4.63
N ALA A 25 -15.94 -9.95 5.92
CA ALA A 25 -15.54 -9.06 7.01
C ALA A 25 -14.03 -8.77 6.96
N ARG A 26 -13.20 -9.79 6.79
CA ARG A 26 -11.73 -9.65 6.69
C ARG A 26 -11.30 -8.91 5.43
N VAL A 27 -11.95 -9.16 4.30
CA VAL A 27 -11.70 -8.42 3.04
C VAL A 27 -12.06 -6.95 3.23
N PHE A 28 -13.21 -6.65 3.84
CA PHE A 28 -13.62 -5.28 4.10
C PHE A 28 -12.68 -4.56 5.07
N GLU A 29 -12.23 -5.24 6.13
CA GLU A 29 -11.23 -4.74 7.06
C GLU A 29 -9.90 -4.41 6.35
N HIS A 30 -9.41 -5.32 5.51
CA HIS A 30 -8.18 -5.09 4.73
C HIS A 30 -8.32 -3.96 3.71
N LEU A 31 -9.47 -3.86 3.03
CA LEU A 31 -9.78 -2.76 2.13
C LEU A 31 -9.81 -1.43 2.86
N THR A 32 -10.41 -1.38 4.05
CA THR A 32 -10.44 -0.20 4.91
C THR A 32 -9.02 0.27 5.22
N TYR A 33 -8.15 -0.66 5.64
CA TYR A 33 -6.75 -0.34 5.93
C TYR A 33 -6.00 0.19 4.71
N SER A 34 -6.19 -0.47 3.58
CA SER A 34 -5.52 -0.13 2.32
C SER A 34 -5.96 1.23 1.77
N VAL A 35 -7.27 1.50 1.78
CA VAL A 35 -7.84 2.76 1.29
C VAL A 35 -7.39 3.93 2.17
N ILE A 36 -7.47 3.78 3.50
CA ILE A 36 -7.01 4.83 4.43
C ILE A 36 -5.53 5.13 4.18
N ALA A 37 -4.67 4.10 4.15
CA ALA A 37 -3.25 4.28 3.93
C ALA A 37 -2.93 4.92 2.58
N THR A 38 -3.64 4.52 1.53
CA THR A 38 -3.46 5.06 0.18
C THR A 38 -3.90 6.51 0.10
N VAL A 39 -5.06 6.87 0.67
CA VAL A 39 -5.57 8.26 0.66
C VAL A 39 -4.64 9.17 1.46
N VAL A 40 -4.23 8.76 2.66
CA VAL A 40 -3.30 9.54 3.49
C VAL A 40 -1.95 9.67 2.80
N GLY A 41 -1.42 8.57 2.24
CA GLY A 41 -0.19 8.58 1.46
C GLY A 41 -0.28 9.51 0.24
N ALA A 42 -1.41 9.51 -0.47
CA ALA A 42 -1.65 10.37 -1.61
C ALA A 42 -1.70 11.85 -1.22
N LEU A 43 -2.34 12.20 -0.10
CA LEU A 43 -2.36 13.59 0.39
C LEU A 43 -0.96 14.14 0.67
N ILE A 44 0.01 13.29 1.01
CA ILE A 44 1.41 13.67 1.26
C ILE A 44 2.22 13.63 -0.04
N ALA A 45 2.10 12.54 -0.80
CA ALA A 45 2.91 12.26 -1.97
C ALA A 45 2.53 13.10 -3.19
N LEU A 46 1.24 13.37 -3.41
CA LEU A 46 0.76 14.11 -4.57
C LEU A 46 1.29 15.55 -4.61
N PRO A 47 1.19 16.37 -3.53
CA PRO A 47 1.71 17.74 -3.57
C PRO A 47 3.21 17.77 -3.90
N LEU A 48 3.99 16.86 -3.29
CA LEU A 48 5.42 16.73 -3.54
C LEU A 48 5.69 16.35 -5.01
N ALA A 49 5.03 15.33 -5.51
CA ALA A 49 5.23 14.83 -6.87
C ALA A 49 4.77 15.82 -7.95
N LEU A 50 3.66 16.53 -7.71
CA LEU A 50 3.16 17.60 -8.58
C LEU A 50 4.17 18.74 -8.68
N ALA A 51 4.72 19.21 -7.55
CA ALA A 51 5.72 20.28 -7.53
C ALA A 51 7.01 19.88 -8.27
N LEU A 52 7.50 18.66 -8.05
CA LEU A 52 8.69 18.13 -8.72
C LEU A 52 8.46 17.90 -10.23
N GLY A 53 7.28 17.41 -10.61
CA GLY A 53 6.92 17.16 -12.00
C GLY A 53 6.83 18.44 -12.83
N HIS A 54 6.23 19.51 -12.27
CA HIS A 54 6.10 20.80 -12.94
C HIS A 54 7.43 21.55 -13.08
N THR A 55 8.28 21.51 -12.06
CA THR A 55 9.58 22.19 -12.10
C THR A 55 10.59 21.48 -13.00
N GLY A 56 10.35 20.22 -13.37
CA GLY A 56 11.26 19.39 -14.15
C GLY A 56 12.57 19.06 -13.41
N LYS A 57 12.69 19.47 -12.14
CA LYS A 57 13.84 19.24 -11.26
C LYS A 57 13.41 18.22 -10.20
N GLY A 58 14.05 17.06 -10.17
CA GLY A 58 13.67 15.98 -9.22
C GLY A 58 13.67 14.57 -9.79
N GLY A 59 14.13 14.34 -11.03
CA GLY A 59 14.21 12.99 -11.60
C GLY A 59 15.00 12.01 -10.73
N LEU A 60 16.07 12.46 -10.08
CA LEU A 60 16.84 11.67 -9.11
C LEU A 60 16.02 11.28 -7.87
N LEU A 61 15.19 12.18 -7.35
CA LEU A 61 14.28 11.87 -6.23
C LEU A 61 13.20 10.88 -6.65
N ALA A 62 12.60 11.07 -7.82
CA ALA A 62 11.61 10.13 -8.37
C ALA A 62 12.21 8.72 -8.59
N ILE A 63 13.43 8.63 -9.11
CA ILE A 63 14.15 7.35 -9.27
C ILE A 63 14.46 6.72 -7.91
N ASN A 64 14.89 7.51 -6.93
CA ASN A 64 15.15 7.00 -5.58
C ASN A 64 13.88 6.47 -4.92
N PHE A 65 12.75 7.18 -5.02
CA PHE A 65 11.45 6.67 -4.54
C PHE A 65 11.04 5.39 -5.29
N ALA A 66 11.21 5.33 -6.61
CA ALA A 66 10.93 4.13 -7.39
C ALA A 66 11.75 2.92 -6.90
N ASN A 67 13.02 3.15 -6.56
CA ASN A 67 13.92 2.13 -6.04
C ASN A 67 13.60 1.76 -4.58
N THR A 68 13.19 2.72 -3.75
CA THR A 68 12.77 2.50 -2.36
C THR A 68 11.60 1.51 -2.28
N GLY A 69 10.60 1.64 -3.15
CA GLY A 69 9.48 0.69 -3.21
C GLY A 69 9.89 -0.74 -3.58
N ARG A 70 11.01 -0.92 -4.30
CA ARG A 70 11.53 -2.24 -4.70
C ARG A 70 12.53 -2.82 -3.69
N ALA A 71 13.25 -1.95 -2.99
CA ALA A 71 14.29 -2.33 -2.04
C ALA A 71 13.74 -2.63 -0.65
N ILE A 72 12.58 -2.07 -0.28
CA ILE A 72 12.04 -2.28 1.05
C ILE A 72 11.16 -3.55 1.09
N PRO A 73 11.55 -4.59 1.85
CA PRO A 73 10.67 -5.72 2.13
C PRO A 73 9.48 -5.23 2.98
N SER A 74 8.25 -5.43 2.48
CA SER A 74 7.01 -5.02 3.16
C SER A 74 6.89 -5.60 4.58
N LEU A 75 7.20 -6.90 4.73
CA LEU A 75 7.29 -7.56 6.03
C LEU A 75 8.32 -6.91 6.96
N GLY A 76 9.45 -6.44 6.41
CA GLY A 76 10.49 -5.78 7.20
C GLY A 76 10.02 -4.49 7.85
N ILE A 77 9.27 -3.65 7.13
CA ILE A 77 8.69 -2.43 7.73
C ILE A 77 7.67 -2.78 8.80
N ILE A 78 6.75 -3.72 8.51
CA ILE A 78 5.70 -4.10 9.45
C ILE A 78 6.33 -4.60 10.76
N ILE A 79 7.36 -5.45 10.67
CA ILE A 79 8.07 -5.98 11.83
C ILE A 79 8.84 -4.87 12.56
N LEU A 80 9.55 -3.99 11.84
CA LEU A 80 10.30 -2.89 12.45
C LEU A 80 9.37 -1.99 13.28
N VAL A 81 8.25 -1.61 12.68
CA VAL A 81 7.26 -0.73 13.29
C VAL A 81 6.54 -1.42 14.45
N TYR A 82 6.28 -2.73 14.33
CA TYR A 82 5.79 -3.57 15.43
C TYR A 82 6.78 -3.65 16.60
N VAL A 83 8.07 -3.86 16.35
CA VAL A 83 9.10 -3.94 17.41
C VAL A 83 9.25 -2.61 18.14
N LEU A 84 9.17 -1.49 17.42
CA LEU A 84 9.35 -0.16 18.00
C LEU A 84 8.12 0.37 18.74
N ALA A 85 6.91 -0.02 18.34
CA ALA A 85 5.66 0.60 18.83
C ALA A 85 4.57 -0.40 19.27
N GLY A 86 4.82 -1.71 19.20
CA GLY A 86 3.90 -2.77 19.61
C GLY A 86 2.79 -3.10 18.59
N LEU A 87 1.96 -4.10 18.91
CA LEU A 87 0.79 -4.53 18.12
C LEU A 87 -0.34 -3.51 18.35
N SER A 88 -0.31 -2.43 17.58
CA SER A 88 -1.41 -1.47 17.54
C SER A 88 -1.70 -1.02 16.11
N LEU A 89 -2.91 -0.52 15.88
CA LEU A 89 -3.36 -0.11 14.54
C LEU A 89 -2.54 1.07 14.01
N VAL A 90 -2.14 2.00 14.87
CA VAL A 90 -1.41 3.23 14.47
C VAL A 90 -0.06 2.92 13.79
N PRO A 91 0.83 2.10 14.37
CA PRO A 91 2.05 1.59 13.72
C PRO A 91 1.78 0.92 12.37
N ILE A 92 0.74 0.09 12.26
CA ILE A 92 0.37 -0.58 11.02
C ILE A 92 0.02 0.45 9.94
N TYR A 93 -0.86 1.40 10.26
CA TYR A 93 -1.22 2.47 9.32
C TYR A 93 -0.01 3.32 8.92
N ALA A 94 0.88 3.65 9.85
CA ALA A 94 2.09 4.41 9.55
C ALA A 94 3.00 3.66 8.56
N ALA A 95 3.18 2.34 8.75
CA ALA A 95 3.92 1.49 7.83
C ALA A 95 3.27 1.44 6.44
N LEU A 96 1.95 1.25 6.38
CA LEU A 96 1.20 1.19 5.11
C LEU A 96 1.27 2.52 4.35
N VAL A 97 1.13 3.66 5.05
CA VAL A 97 1.28 4.99 4.45
C VAL A 97 2.69 5.19 3.91
N ALA A 98 3.72 4.82 4.68
CA ALA A 98 5.11 4.91 4.25
C ALA A 98 5.39 4.05 3.00
N LEU A 99 4.79 2.87 2.91
CA LEU A 99 4.87 1.99 1.73
C LEU A 99 4.12 2.55 0.51
N ALA A 100 3.02 3.28 0.71
CA ALA A 100 2.23 3.85 -0.37
C ALA A 100 2.91 5.07 -1.03
N ILE A 101 3.71 5.83 -0.29
CA ILE A 101 4.33 7.08 -0.79
C ILE A 101 5.22 6.86 -2.03
N PRO A 102 6.21 5.93 -2.02
CA PRO A 102 7.13 5.78 -3.14
C PRO A 102 6.48 5.51 -4.52
N PRO A 103 5.53 4.56 -4.67
CA PRO A 103 4.87 4.34 -5.95
C PRO A 103 3.98 5.52 -6.34
N ILE A 104 3.31 6.19 -5.39
CA ILE A 104 2.48 7.37 -5.70
C ILE A 104 3.34 8.52 -6.24
N VAL A 105 4.47 8.82 -5.59
CA VAL A 105 5.39 9.87 -6.05
C VAL A 105 5.91 9.56 -7.45
N THR A 106 6.38 8.33 -7.66
CA THR A 106 6.97 7.90 -8.93
C THR A 106 5.95 7.97 -10.06
N ASN A 107 4.77 7.37 -9.88
CA ASN A 107 3.73 7.31 -10.91
C ASN A 107 3.19 8.71 -11.25
N THR A 108 3.00 9.56 -10.24
CA THR A 108 2.53 10.94 -10.43
C THR A 108 3.55 11.77 -11.19
N TYR A 109 4.83 11.68 -10.82
CA TYR A 109 5.91 12.40 -11.51
C TYR A 109 6.01 11.98 -12.98
N VAL A 110 6.01 10.68 -13.26
CA VAL A 110 6.05 10.15 -14.63
C VAL A 110 4.81 10.59 -15.42
N GLY A 111 3.62 10.49 -14.83
CA GLY A 111 2.36 10.89 -15.47
C GLY A 111 2.33 12.36 -15.88
N ILE A 112 2.85 13.28 -15.05
CA ILE A 112 2.95 14.70 -15.41
C ILE A 112 3.94 14.91 -16.55
N ARG A 113 5.09 14.22 -16.51
CA ARG A 113 6.15 14.36 -17.53
C ARG A 113 5.78 13.75 -18.87
N SER A 114 4.83 12.81 -18.91
CA SER A 114 4.35 12.18 -20.14
C SER A 114 3.31 13.01 -20.90
N VAL A 115 2.77 14.09 -20.31
CA VAL A 115 1.87 14.99 -21.02
C VAL A 115 2.66 15.83 -22.01
N ASP A 116 2.22 15.83 -23.26
CA ASP A 116 2.86 16.60 -24.34
C ASP A 116 2.83 18.10 -24.00
N ARG A 117 3.96 18.77 -24.22
CA ARG A 117 4.09 20.20 -24.04
C ARG A 117 3.75 20.83 -25.38
N GLY A 118 2.45 20.92 -25.67
CA GLY A 118 1.94 21.58 -26.87
C GLY A 118 2.56 22.96 -27.10
#